data_AF-S0F6H4-F1
#
_entry.id   AF-S0F6H4-F1
#
_cell.length_a   1.000
_cell.length_b   1.000
_cell.length_c   1.000
_cell.angle_alpha   90.00
_cell.angle_beta   90.00
_cell.angle_gamma   90.00
#
_symmetry.space_group_name_H-M   'P 1'
#
loop_
_entity.id
_entity.type
_entity.pdbx_description
1 polymer ?
#
loop_
_entity_poly.entity_id
_entity_poly.type
_entity_poly.pdbx_seq_one_letter_code
_entity_poly.pdbx_strand_id
1 'polypeptide(L)'
;MGNKLLTYKRMVNTMVIITETLICGGLFGLFYSWAQGSSWEKTMGVPQTQIMLTLMLCYFITAINTGVSLYNRKVYAYRIVGHVVQNVFVFAILAGCILTVGHYTDAWSKLFAGYLATLLVCLAVFRLTLRYLVKSYRSRGGNLRFVVLVGSYENNVELYRELTEASYAGFRVIGYFDHEPSNRYPKECPYLGRPEDVTAYLGQHPRVHFLFCCLPSKDRDVIIPIINFCENHLVRFYSVPNVHNYLQNRMYFNMLGSVPFLSLRPDPLSQLGNKFVKRT
;
A
#
# COMPACT_ATOMS: atom_id res chain seq x y z
N MET A 1 -16.29 -9.55 1.04
CA MET A 1 -14.82 -9.71 0.77
C MET A 1 -13.92 -8.68 1.45
N GLY A 2 -14.45 -7.55 1.98
CA GLY A 2 -13.67 -6.58 2.76
C GLY A 2 -12.89 -7.22 3.91
N ASN A 3 -13.52 -8.13 4.65
CA ASN A 3 -12.88 -8.85 5.75
C ASN A 3 -11.73 -9.76 5.29
N LYS A 4 -11.91 -10.62 4.28
CA LYS A 4 -10.83 -11.53 3.81
C LYS A 4 -9.60 -10.77 3.29
N LEU A 5 -9.79 -9.66 2.58
CA LEU A 5 -8.67 -8.84 2.11
C LEU A 5 -7.97 -8.10 3.27
N LEU A 6 -8.75 -7.61 4.24
CA LEU A 6 -8.23 -6.97 5.44
C LEU A 6 -7.46 -7.97 6.32
N THR A 7 -7.97 -9.19 6.49
CA THR A 7 -7.31 -10.29 7.20
C THR A 7 -6.02 -10.68 6.53
N TYR A 8 -6.00 -10.84 5.21
CA TYR A 8 -4.77 -11.14 4.46
C TYR A 8 -3.74 -10.01 4.62
N LYS A 9 -4.17 -8.76 4.49
CA LYS A 9 -3.29 -7.59 4.70
C LYS A 9 -2.71 -7.57 6.11
N ARG A 10 -3.53 -7.84 7.12
CA ARG A 10 -3.11 -7.92 8.52
C ARG A 10 -2.10 -9.05 8.72
N MET A 11 -2.37 -10.22 8.17
CA MET A 11 -1.49 -11.39 8.27
C MET A 11 -0.12 -11.15 7.65
N VAL A 12 -0.06 -10.58 6.43
CA VAL A 12 1.21 -10.23 5.78
C VAL A 12 1.97 -9.18 6.59
N ASN A 13 1.28 -8.16 7.10
CA ASN A 13 1.92 -7.14 7.93
C ASN A 13 2.48 -7.74 9.23
N THR A 14 1.74 -8.62 9.91
CA THR A 14 2.21 -9.30 11.12
C THR A 14 3.42 -10.18 10.84
N MET A 15 3.42 -10.94 9.74
CA MET A 15 4.58 -11.76 9.34
C MET A 15 5.83 -10.90 9.14
N VAL A 16 5.70 -9.77 8.44
CA VAL A 16 6.82 -8.85 8.23
C VAL A 16 7.33 -8.28 9.56
N ILE A 17 6.45 -7.87 10.47
CA ILE A 17 6.84 -7.35 11.80
C ILE A 17 7.59 -8.41 12.61
N ILE A 18 7.11 -9.67 12.60
CA ILE A 18 7.78 -10.77 13.29
C ILE A 18 9.18 -11.00 12.71
N THR A 19 9.31 -11.06 11.38
CA THR A 19 10.61 -11.26 10.73
C THR A 19 11.60 -10.13 11.06
N GLU A 20 11.16 -8.88 11.03
CA GLU A 20 12.02 -7.75 11.39
C GLU A 20 12.43 -7.74 12.86
N THR A 21 11.52 -8.17 13.76
CA THR A 21 11.82 -8.32 15.19
C THR A 21 12.87 -9.41 15.41
N LEU A 22 12.80 -10.51 14.66
CA LEU A 22 13.82 -11.57 14.68
C LEU A 22 15.16 -11.08 14.12
N ILE A 23 15.15 -10.29 13.04
CA ILE A 23 16.37 -9.66 12.49
C ILE A 23 17.02 -8.75 13.55
N CYS A 24 16.22 -7.95 14.27
CA CYS A 24 16.69 -7.09 15.35
C CYS A 24 17.43 -7.88 16.44
N GLY A 25 16.80 -8.92 16.98
CA GLY A 25 17.42 -9.77 18.01
C GLY A 25 18.65 -10.54 17.51
N GLY A 26 18.56 -11.15 16.32
CA GLY A 26 19.66 -11.91 15.73
C GLY A 26 20.89 -11.05 15.42
N LEU A 27 20.67 -9.83 14.90
CA LEU A 27 21.74 -8.89 14.61
C LEU A 27 22.43 -8.40 15.89
N PHE A 28 21.67 -8.17 16.97
CA PHE A 28 22.25 -7.87 18.28
C PHE A 28 23.09 -9.03 18.82
N GLY A 29 22.63 -10.28 18.67
CA GLY A 29 23.39 -11.47 19.05
C GLY A 29 24.72 -11.61 18.30
N LEU A 30 24.72 -11.33 16.99
CA LEU A 30 25.95 -11.30 16.16
C LEU A 30 26.90 -10.18 16.57
N PHE A 31 26.37 -9.00 16.90
CA PHE A 31 27.18 -7.88 17.36
C PHE A 31 27.80 -8.17 18.73
N TYR A 32 27.05 -8.86 19.60
CA TYR A 32 27.54 -9.30 20.91
C TYR A 32 28.65 -10.34 20.77
N SER A 33 28.48 -11.38 19.95
CA SER A 33 29.52 -12.40 19.74
C SER A 33 30.79 -11.80 19.13
N TRP A 34 30.64 -10.84 18.22
CA TRP A 34 31.77 -10.11 17.64
C TRP A 34 32.47 -9.19 18.65
N ALA A 35 31.72 -8.65 19.61
CA ALA A 35 32.24 -7.77 20.66
C ALA A 35 32.74 -8.52 21.90
N GLN A 36 32.73 -9.86 21.92
CA GLN A 36 33.28 -10.67 23.02
C GLN A 36 34.76 -10.30 23.26
N GLY A 37 35.08 -9.95 24.50
CA GLY A 37 36.43 -9.51 24.89
C GLY A 37 36.73 -8.02 24.70
N SER A 38 35.80 -7.23 24.15
CA SER A 38 35.95 -5.76 24.06
C SER A 38 35.50 -5.06 25.35
N SER A 39 35.94 -3.81 25.59
CA SER A 39 35.53 -3.01 26.76
C SER A 39 34.01 -2.84 26.91
N TRP A 40 33.24 -3.12 25.85
CA TRP A 40 31.79 -3.06 25.80
C TRP A 40 31.08 -4.16 26.59
N GLU A 41 31.67 -5.36 26.65
CA GLU A 41 31.13 -6.47 27.43
C GLU A 41 31.15 -6.14 28.93
N LYS A 42 32.21 -5.45 29.38
CA LYS A 42 32.36 -5.00 30.77
C LYS A 42 31.40 -3.88 31.17
N THR A 43 30.77 -3.21 30.21
CA THR A 43 29.77 -2.14 30.44
C THR A 43 28.36 -2.71 30.62
N MET A 44 28.15 -4.02 30.43
CA MET A 44 26.81 -4.62 30.56
C MET A 44 26.53 -5.00 32.02
N GLY A 45 25.54 -4.35 32.63
CA GLY A 45 25.15 -4.61 34.03
C GLY A 45 24.24 -5.83 34.22
N VAL A 46 23.90 -6.53 33.14
CA VAL A 46 22.83 -7.53 33.06
C VAL A 46 23.14 -8.63 32.03
N PRO A 47 22.52 -9.81 32.14
CA PRO A 47 22.69 -10.88 31.15
C PRO A 47 22.23 -10.47 29.74
N GLN A 48 23.00 -10.88 28.73
CA GLN A 48 22.78 -10.60 27.31
C GLN A 48 21.34 -10.88 26.85
N THR A 49 20.74 -11.97 27.34
CA THR A 49 19.39 -12.39 26.97
C THR A 49 18.34 -11.35 27.37
N GLN A 50 18.51 -10.66 28.49
CA GLN A 50 17.60 -9.59 28.91
C GLN A 50 17.69 -8.38 28.00
N ILE A 51 18.90 -7.98 27.56
CA ILE A 51 19.08 -6.86 26.62
C ILE A 51 18.44 -7.20 25.28
N MET A 52 18.68 -8.42 24.77
CA MET A 52 18.12 -8.88 23.50
C MET A 52 16.59 -8.89 23.52
N LEU A 53 15.98 -9.43 24.58
CA LEU A 53 14.52 -9.45 24.73
C LEU A 53 13.94 -8.05 24.84
N THR A 54 14.57 -7.15 25.59
CA THR A 54 14.15 -5.74 25.70
C THR A 54 14.18 -5.06 24.32
N LEU A 55 15.25 -5.24 23.55
CA LEU A 55 15.36 -4.69 22.20
C LEU A 55 14.30 -5.27 21.25
N MET A 56 14.03 -6.57 21.31
CA MET A 56 12.97 -7.20 20.52
C MET A 56 11.58 -6.66 20.88
N LEU A 57 11.28 -6.50 22.17
CA LEU A 57 10.01 -5.91 22.63
C LEU A 57 9.87 -4.45 22.19
N CYS A 58 10.91 -3.65 22.35
CA CYS A 58 10.94 -2.25 21.90
C CYS A 58 10.70 -2.14 20.39
N TYR A 59 11.36 -3.00 19.60
CA TYR A 59 11.15 -3.02 18.16
C TYR A 59 9.74 -3.46 17.78
N PHE A 60 9.20 -4.48 18.45
CA PHE A 60 7.84 -4.97 18.21
C PHE A 60 6.78 -3.88 18.46
N ILE A 61 6.90 -3.17 19.59
CA ILE A 61 5.97 -2.08 19.96
C ILE A 61 6.03 -0.95 18.93
N THR A 62 7.23 -0.53 18.53
CA THR A 62 7.40 0.53 17.54
C THR A 62 6.89 0.13 16.16
N ALA A 63 7.16 -1.11 15.73
CA ALA A 63 6.71 -1.64 14.44
C ALA A 63 5.18 -1.75 14.33
N ILE A 64 4.46 -2.05 15.42
CA ILE A 64 3.00 -2.04 15.46
C ILE A 64 2.46 -0.60 15.32
N ASN A 65 3.06 0.35 16.03
CA ASN A 65 2.56 1.72 16.10
C ASN A 65 2.77 2.51 14.81
N THR A 66 3.90 2.33 14.11
CA THR A 66 4.17 3.11 12.90
C THR A 66 3.43 2.60 11.66
N GLY A 67 2.89 1.38 11.72
CA GLY A 67 2.04 0.81 10.67
C GLY A 67 2.80 0.44 9.40
N VAL A 68 2.76 -0.85 9.03
CA VAL A 68 3.38 -1.32 7.79
C VAL A 68 2.50 -0.99 6.58
N SER A 69 2.86 0.08 5.86
CA SER A 69 2.20 0.44 4.60
C SER A 69 2.87 -0.23 3.39
N LEU A 70 2.86 -1.57 3.35
CA LEU A 70 3.39 -2.32 2.20
C LEU A 70 2.39 -2.45 1.03
N TYR A 71 1.13 -2.09 1.26
CA TYR A 71 0.04 -2.57 0.43
C TYR A 71 -0.36 -1.64 -0.72
N ASN A 72 0.03 -0.36 -0.66
CA ASN A 72 -0.28 0.56 -1.75
C ASN A 72 0.55 0.14 -2.97
N ARG A 73 -0.13 -0.42 -3.99
CA ARG A 73 0.50 -0.99 -5.20
C ARG A 73 1.33 0.05 -5.96
N LYS A 74 1.04 1.35 -5.81
CA LYS A 74 1.84 2.50 -6.28
C LYS A 74 2.50 3.23 -5.09
N VAL A 75 3.50 2.60 -4.45
CA VAL A 75 4.40 3.31 -3.49
C VAL A 75 5.80 3.33 -4.06
N TYR A 76 6.36 4.54 -4.17
CA TYR A 76 7.74 4.77 -4.57
C TYR A 76 8.73 4.23 -3.53
N ALA A 77 9.90 3.74 -3.99
CA ALA A 77 10.90 3.12 -3.12
C ALA A 77 11.36 4.04 -1.98
N TYR A 78 11.53 5.34 -2.26
CA TYR A 78 11.95 6.32 -1.26
C TYR A 78 10.99 6.43 -0.07
N ARG A 79 9.69 6.26 -0.29
CA ARG A 79 8.69 6.34 0.78
C ARG A 79 8.80 5.15 1.72
N ILE A 80 9.17 3.99 1.20
CA ILE A 80 9.41 2.78 2.01
C ILE A 80 10.64 2.97 2.88
N VAL A 81 11.74 3.46 2.29
CA VAL A 81 12.96 3.76 3.03
C VAL A 81 12.69 4.84 4.08
N GLY A 82 11.94 5.89 3.76
CA GLY A 82 11.54 6.92 4.73
C GLY A 82 10.77 6.36 5.91
N HIS A 83 9.85 5.42 5.68
CA HIS A 83 9.16 4.71 6.77
C HIS A 83 10.11 3.84 7.61
N VAL A 84 11.07 3.16 7.00
CA VAL A 84 12.08 2.37 7.75
C VAL A 84 12.94 3.30 8.62
N VAL A 85 13.39 4.43 8.07
CA VAL A 85 14.17 5.43 8.82
C VAL A 85 13.36 5.97 10.00
N GLN A 86 12.08 6.32 9.78
CA GLN A 86 11.21 6.78 10.86
C GLN A 86 11.02 5.72 11.94
N ASN A 87 10.80 4.45 11.56
CA ASN A 87 10.66 3.34 12.51
C ASN A 87 11.93 3.16 13.35
N VAL A 88 13.09 3.10 12.69
CA VAL A 88 14.39 2.92 13.37
C VAL A 88 14.70 4.11 14.26
N PHE A 89 14.32 5.32 13.86
CA PHE A 89 14.51 6.52 14.69
C PHE A 89 13.68 6.47 15.97
N VAL A 90 12.37 6.14 15.87
CA VAL A 90 11.51 5.97 17.05
C VAL A 90 11.99 4.82 17.93
N PHE A 91 12.43 3.72 17.32
CA PHE A 91 13.04 2.60 18.02
C PHE A 91 14.31 3.00 18.76
N ALA A 92 15.21 3.76 18.14
CA ALA A 92 16.46 4.21 18.75
C ALA A 92 16.21 5.08 19.99
N ILE A 93 15.22 5.98 19.93
CA ILE A 93 14.81 6.80 21.07
C ILE A 93 14.25 5.92 22.19
N LEU A 94 13.29 5.04 21.86
CA LEU A 94 12.60 4.22 22.86
C LEU A 94 13.55 3.21 23.52
N ALA A 95 14.34 2.49 22.71
CA ALA A 95 15.35 1.56 23.20
C ALA A 95 16.46 2.29 23.97
N GLY A 96 16.92 3.44 23.47
CA GLY A 96 17.91 4.28 24.15
C GLY A 96 17.43 4.69 25.54
N CYS A 97 16.22 5.25 25.67
CA CYS A 97 15.63 5.65 26.94
C CYS A 97 15.53 4.48 27.93
N ILE A 98 15.03 3.33 27.48
CA ILE A 98 14.85 2.15 28.35
C ILE A 98 16.20 1.60 28.82
N LEU A 99 17.18 1.53 27.92
CA LEU A 99 18.52 1.04 28.26
C LEU A 99 19.26 1.99 29.21
N THR A 100 19.10 3.31 29.06
CA THR A 100 19.69 4.29 29.98
C THR A 100 19.01 4.29 31.34
N VAL A 101 17.68 4.25 31.41
CA VAL A 101 16.94 4.28 32.68
C VAL A 101 17.16 2.99 33.47
N GLY A 102 17.26 1.85 32.79
CA GLY A 102 17.50 0.56 33.44
C GLY A 102 18.98 0.23 33.66
N HIS A 103 19.91 1.15 33.39
CA HIS A 103 21.37 0.95 33.49
C HIS A 103 21.85 -0.36 32.84
N TYR A 104 21.21 -0.76 31.73
CA TYR A 104 21.51 -2.03 31.07
C TYR A 104 22.86 -1.96 30.33
N THR A 105 23.10 -0.85 29.61
CA THR A 105 24.30 -0.57 28.79
C THR A 105 24.45 0.93 28.53
N ASP A 106 25.66 1.41 28.23
CA ASP A 106 25.89 2.80 27.76
C ASP A 106 25.31 3.02 26.36
N ALA A 107 24.10 3.58 26.27
CA ALA A 107 23.42 3.87 25.01
C ALA A 107 24.19 4.84 24.08
N TRP A 108 25.20 5.54 24.60
CA TRP A 108 26.02 6.53 23.87
C TRP A 108 27.28 5.96 23.19
N SER A 109 27.48 4.65 23.24
CA SER A 109 28.66 4.04 22.63
C SER A 109 28.61 3.95 21.11
N LYS A 110 29.80 4.04 20.52
CA LYS A 110 30.04 3.83 19.08
C LYS A 110 29.55 2.47 18.60
N LEU A 111 29.57 1.44 19.45
CA LEU A 111 29.09 0.10 19.10
C LEU A 111 27.56 0.04 19.00
N PHE A 112 26.84 0.71 19.90
CA PHE A 112 25.38 0.80 19.81
C PHE A 112 24.94 1.62 18.59
N ALA A 113 25.65 2.72 18.29
CA ALA A 113 25.44 3.47 17.06
C ALA A 113 25.72 2.63 15.80
N GLY A 114 26.79 1.82 15.80
CA GLY A 114 27.11 0.88 14.73
C GLY A 114 26.03 -0.21 14.56
N TYR A 115 25.50 -0.72 15.67
CA TYR A 115 24.37 -1.64 15.68
C TYR A 115 23.13 -1.00 15.03
N LEU A 116 22.74 0.21 15.43
CA LEU A 116 21.58 0.91 14.86
C LEU A 116 21.75 1.19 13.36
N ALA A 117 22.95 1.60 12.93
CA ALA A 117 23.25 1.83 11.52
C ALA A 117 23.16 0.52 10.70
N THR A 118 23.71 -0.57 11.22
CA THR A 118 23.65 -1.89 10.56
C THR A 118 22.21 -2.40 10.50
N LEU A 119 21.45 -2.24 11.58
CA LEU A 119 20.03 -2.59 11.64
C LEU A 119 19.23 -1.82 10.59
N LEU A 120 19.46 -0.51 10.43
CA LEU A 120 18.81 0.31 9.42
C LEU A 120 19.08 -0.22 8.00
N VAL A 121 20.33 -0.56 7.69
CA VAL A 121 20.70 -1.11 6.38
C VAL A 121 20.04 -2.47 6.17
N CYS A 122 20.11 -3.37 7.14
CA CYS A 122 19.50 -4.71 7.04
C CYS A 122 17.99 -4.63 6.83
N LEU A 123 17.27 -3.79 7.59
CA LEU A 123 15.82 -3.61 7.44
C LEU A 123 15.46 -2.98 6.09
N ALA A 124 16.24 -1.98 5.63
CA ALA A 124 16.03 -1.38 4.32
C ALA A 124 16.20 -2.41 3.19
N VAL A 125 17.30 -3.20 3.23
CA VAL A 125 17.56 -4.26 2.25
C VAL A 125 16.47 -5.33 2.29
N PHE A 126 16.04 -5.76 3.48
CA PHE A 126 14.95 -6.73 3.64
C PHE A 126 13.64 -6.23 3.00
N ARG A 127 13.24 -4.98 3.28
CA ARG A 127 12.03 -4.36 2.71
C ARG A 127 12.10 -4.22 1.19
N LEU A 128 13.25 -3.82 0.67
CA LEU A 128 13.48 -3.69 -0.77
C LEU A 128 13.45 -5.05 -1.47
N THR A 129 14.09 -6.06 -0.87
CA THR A 129 14.10 -7.44 -1.38
C THR A 129 12.70 -8.02 -1.39
N LEU A 130 11.95 -7.90 -0.30
CA LEU A 130 10.58 -8.39 -0.22
C LEU A 130 9.67 -7.70 -1.26
N ARG A 131 9.84 -6.40 -1.47
CA ARG A 131 9.14 -5.67 -2.55
C ARG A 131 9.51 -6.20 -3.93
N TYR A 132 10.80 -6.44 -4.19
CA TYR A 132 11.26 -7.00 -5.45
C TYR A 132 10.68 -8.39 -5.71
N LEU A 133 10.69 -9.27 -4.71
CA LEU A 133 10.09 -10.60 -4.78
C LEU A 133 8.59 -10.54 -5.07
N VAL A 134 7.85 -9.68 -4.34
CA VAL A 134 6.41 -9.49 -4.57
C VAL A 134 6.13 -8.91 -5.97
N LYS A 135 6.97 -7.98 -6.45
CA LYS A 135 6.86 -7.40 -7.79
C LYS A 135 7.08 -8.48 -8.87
N SER A 136 8.14 -9.28 -8.72
CA SER A 136 8.49 -10.37 -9.63
C SER A 136 7.44 -11.48 -9.65
N TYR A 137 6.92 -11.86 -8.48
CA TYR A 137 5.83 -12.82 -8.37
C TYR A 137 4.56 -12.34 -9.10
N ARG A 138 4.23 -11.05 -8.99
CA ARG A 138 3.07 -10.46 -9.70
C ARG A 138 3.27 -10.35 -11.20
N SER A 139 4.46 -9.95 -11.65
CA SER A 139 4.75 -9.85 -13.09
C SER A 139 4.74 -11.22 -13.79
N ARG A 140 4.99 -12.31 -13.05
CA ARG A 140 4.88 -13.70 -13.52
C ARG A 140 3.44 -14.25 -13.49
N GLY A 141 2.45 -13.42 -13.15
CA GLY A 141 1.03 -13.81 -13.15
C GLY A 141 0.48 -14.26 -11.78
N GLY A 142 1.25 -14.11 -10.69
CA GLY A 142 0.76 -14.37 -9.34
C GLY A 142 -0.14 -13.24 -8.80
N ASN A 143 -1.24 -13.59 -8.11
CA ASN A 143 -2.15 -12.62 -7.48
C ASN A 143 -2.68 -11.54 -8.44
N LEU A 144 -3.03 -11.96 -9.66
CA LEU A 144 -3.67 -11.13 -10.67
C LEU A 144 -5.09 -10.76 -10.23
N ARG A 145 -5.44 -9.51 -10.46
CA ARG A 145 -6.80 -9.00 -10.32
C ARG A 145 -7.39 -8.78 -11.69
N PHE A 146 -8.39 -9.58 -12.01
CA PHE A 146 -9.08 -9.48 -13.28
C PHE A 146 -10.05 -8.29 -13.27
N VAL A 147 -9.98 -7.52 -14.34
CA VAL A 147 -10.71 -6.27 -14.52
C VAL A 147 -11.55 -6.36 -15.79
N VAL A 148 -12.78 -5.87 -15.71
CA VAL A 148 -13.66 -5.66 -16.86
C VAL A 148 -13.92 -4.16 -17.00
N LEU A 149 -13.95 -3.68 -18.24
CA LEU A 149 -14.22 -2.29 -18.56
C LEU A 149 -15.62 -2.18 -19.19
N VAL A 150 -16.37 -1.13 -18.87
CA VAL A 150 -17.68 -0.82 -19.49
C VAL A 150 -17.62 0.60 -20.04
N GLY A 151 -17.88 0.73 -21.35
CA GLY A 151 -17.72 1.94 -22.17
C GLY A 151 -16.33 2.06 -22.80
N SER A 152 -16.25 2.61 -24.00
CA SER A 152 -14.99 2.86 -24.73
C SER A 152 -14.55 4.33 -24.80
N TYR A 153 -15.06 5.16 -23.87
CA TYR A 153 -14.62 6.55 -23.75
C TYR A 153 -13.13 6.67 -23.45
N GLU A 154 -12.56 7.81 -23.80
CA GLU A 154 -11.12 8.12 -23.73
C GLU A 154 -10.52 7.89 -22.34
N ASN A 155 -11.25 8.26 -21.28
CA ASN A 155 -10.84 8.00 -19.89
C ASN A 155 -10.68 6.51 -19.57
N ASN A 156 -11.52 5.64 -20.16
CA ASN A 156 -11.46 4.20 -19.92
C ASN A 156 -10.34 3.53 -20.71
N VAL A 157 -10.04 4.07 -21.91
CA VAL A 157 -8.87 3.66 -22.72
C VAL A 157 -7.56 4.06 -22.03
N GLU A 158 -7.50 5.26 -21.46
CA GLU A 158 -6.32 5.69 -20.69
C GLU A 158 -6.15 4.87 -19.40
N LEU A 159 -7.26 4.58 -18.72
CA LEU A 159 -7.26 3.66 -17.58
C LEU A 159 -6.77 2.26 -17.98
N TYR A 160 -7.15 1.76 -19.15
CA TYR A 160 -6.65 0.49 -19.67
C TYR A 160 -5.12 0.52 -19.82
N ARG A 161 -4.55 1.59 -20.40
CA ARG A 161 -3.08 1.76 -20.52
C ARG A 161 -2.40 1.75 -19.16
N GLU A 162 -2.89 2.56 -18.22
CA GLU A 162 -2.37 2.62 -16.86
C GLU A 162 -2.43 1.26 -16.12
N LEU A 163 -3.48 0.46 -16.36
CA LEU A 163 -3.64 -0.87 -15.77
C LEU A 163 -2.70 -1.91 -16.41
N THR A 164 -2.41 -1.78 -17.70
CA THR A 164 -1.61 -2.74 -18.47
C THR A 164 -0.11 -2.43 -18.45
N GLU A 165 0.28 -1.15 -18.53
CA GLU A 165 1.67 -0.72 -18.39
C GLU A 165 2.24 -1.06 -17.01
N ALA A 166 1.42 -0.94 -15.97
CA ALA A 166 1.81 -1.29 -14.61
C ALA A 166 1.67 -2.82 -14.35
N SER A 167 2.39 -3.67 -15.09
CA SER A 167 2.39 -5.13 -14.89
C SER A 167 2.66 -5.54 -13.42
N TYR A 168 3.50 -4.79 -12.71
CA TYR A 168 3.77 -4.98 -11.28
C TYR A 168 2.59 -4.72 -10.35
N ALA A 169 1.60 -3.96 -10.82
CA ALA A 169 0.36 -3.72 -10.10
C ALA A 169 -0.49 -5.00 -10.06
N GLY A 170 -0.28 -5.96 -10.97
CA GLY A 170 -1.00 -7.24 -10.98
C GLY A 170 -2.48 -7.05 -11.31
N PHE A 171 -2.78 -6.22 -12.31
CA PHE A 171 -4.09 -6.13 -12.94
C PHE A 171 -4.04 -6.78 -14.31
N ARG A 172 -5.12 -7.46 -14.69
CA ARG A 172 -5.29 -8.00 -16.03
C ARG A 172 -6.67 -7.66 -16.53
N VAL A 173 -6.74 -6.82 -17.57
CA VAL A 173 -8.00 -6.51 -18.22
C VAL A 173 -8.40 -7.71 -19.08
N ILE A 174 -9.62 -8.22 -18.89
CA ILE A 174 -10.14 -9.36 -19.66
C ILE A 174 -10.73 -8.89 -20.99
N GLY A 175 -11.38 -7.73 -20.98
CA GLY A 175 -12.03 -7.15 -22.14
C GLY A 175 -12.94 -6.00 -21.74
N TYR A 176 -13.70 -5.51 -22.71
CA TYR A 176 -14.59 -4.37 -22.54
C TYR A 176 -16.01 -4.64 -23.06
N PHE A 177 -16.99 -3.96 -22.48
CA PHE A 177 -18.38 -3.92 -22.92
C PHE A 177 -18.69 -2.52 -23.44
N ASP A 178 -19.40 -2.41 -24.55
CA ASP A 178 -19.89 -1.14 -25.08
C ASP A 178 -21.08 -1.39 -26.01
N HIS A 179 -21.86 -0.37 -26.37
CA HIS A 179 -23.00 -0.57 -27.28
C HIS A 179 -22.55 -1.06 -28.66
N GLU A 180 -21.38 -0.60 -29.11
CA GLU A 180 -20.75 -0.97 -30.36
C GLU A 180 -19.25 -1.28 -30.18
N PRO A 181 -18.67 -2.18 -30.98
CA PRO A 181 -17.25 -2.46 -30.95
C PRO A 181 -16.42 -1.21 -31.30
N SER A 182 -15.63 -0.74 -30.34
CA SER A 182 -14.72 0.39 -30.52
C SER A 182 -13.33 -0.01 -31.01
N ASN A 183 -12.78 0.72 -31.99
CA ASN A 183 -11.40 0.56 -32.46
C ASN A 183 -10.35 1.23 -31.54
N ARG A 184 -10.76 1.83 -30.41
CA ARG A 184 -9.85 2.54 -29.49
C ARG A 184 -9.06 1.60 -28.57
N TYR A 185 -9.57 0.39 -28.36
CA TYR A 185 -8.87 -0.62 -27.58
C TYR A 185 -7.94 -1.45 -28.47
N PRO A 186 -6.77 -1.86 -27.96
CA PRO A 186 -5.87 -2.72 -28.70
C PRO A 186 -6.41 -4.17 -28.71
N LYS A 187 -5.86 -5.02 -29.59
CA LYS A 187 -6.39 -6.40 -29.83
C LYS A 187 -6.37 -7.28 -28.58
N GLU A 188 -5.51 -6.97 -27.62
CA GLU A 188 -5.38 -7.65 -26.34
C GLU A 188 -6.58 -7.40 -25.40
N CYS A 189 -7.41 -6.40 -25.69
CA CYS A 189 -8.65 -6.09 -24.97
C CYS A 189 -9.85 -6.38 -25.88
N PRO A 190 -10.39 -7.62 -25.89
CA PRO A 190 -11.49 -7.98 -26.77
C PRO A 190 -12.81 -7.33 -26.34
N TYR A 191 -13.68 -7.11 -27.32
CA TYR A 191 -15.08 -6.77 -27.11
C TYR A 191 -15.84 -7.99 -26.58
N LEU A 192 -16.47 -7.85 -25.41
CA LEU A 192 -17.14 -8.94 -24.71
C LEU A 192 -18.66 -8.96 -24.94
N GLY A 193 -19.24 -7.85 -25.41
CA GLY A 193 -20.68 -7.72 -25.63
C GLY A 193 -21.19 -6.33 -25.26
N ARG A 194 -22.52 -6.22 -25.17
CA ARG A 194 -23.17 -4.97 -24.82
C ARG A 194 -23.25 -4.78 -23.31
N PRO A 195 -23.43 -3.54 -22.80
CA PRO A 195 -23.50 -3.29 -21.36
C PRO A 195 -24.61 -4.09 -20.65
N GLU A 196 -25.68 -4.44 -21.35
CA GLU A 196 -26.77 -5.26 -20.82
C GLU A 196 -26.32 -6.70 -20.51
N ASP A 197 -25.32 -7.22 -21.23
CA ASP A 197 -24.78 -8.58 -21.07
C ASP A 197 -23.78 -8.71 -19.91
N VAL A 198 -23.38 -7.58 -19.29
CA VAL A 198 -22.36 -7.53 -18.24
C VAL A 198 -22.71 -8.43 -17.07
N THR A 199 -23.95 -8.38 -16.59
CA THR A 199 -24.38 -9.16 -15.41
C THR A 199 -24.33 -10.66 -15.69
N ALA A 200 -24.78 -11.09 -16.87
CA ALA A 200 -24.70 -12.48 -17.33
C ALA A 200 -23.23 -12.94 -17.45
N TYR A 201 -22.38 -12.12 -18.05
CA TYR A 201 -20.96 -12.41 -18.20
C TYR A 201 -20.25 -12.56 -16.84
N LEU A 202 -20.49 -11.64 -15.91
CA LEU A 202 -19.91 -11.69 -14.56
C LEU A 202 -20.38 -12.92 -13.78
N GLY A 203 -21.63 -13.35 -13.98
CA GLY A 203 -22.15 -14.60 -13.39
C GLY A 203 -21.42 -15.85 -13.89
N GLN A 204 -21.04 -15.88 -15.18
CA GLN A 204 -20.26 -16.98 -15.76
C GLN A 204 -18.77 -16.90 -15.43
N HIS A 205 -18.27 -15.72 -15.04
CA HIS A 205 -16.85 -15.46 -14.78
C HIS A 205 -16.60 -14.98 -13.35
N PRO A 206 -16.69 -15.85 -12.33
CA PRO A 206 -16.53 -15.47 -10.92
C PRO A 206 -15.11 -15.00 -10.56
N ARG A 207 -14.16 -15.08 -11.50
CA ARG A 207 -12.78 -14.59 -11.33
C ARG A 207 -12.64 -13.08 -11.54
N VAL A 208 -13.67 -12.39 -12.04
CA VAL A 208 -13.64 -10.93 -12.19
C VAL A 208 -13.73 -10.26 -10.82
N HIS A 209 -12.78 -9.37 -10.53
CA HIS A 209 -12.72 -8.70 -9.21
C HIS A 209 -13.12 -7.23 -9.28
N PHE A 210 -12.93 -6.58 -10.42
CA PHE A 210 -13.16 -5.15 -10.59
C PHE A 210 -13.89 -4.88 -11.89
N LEU A 211 -14.83 -3.95 -11.82
CA LEU A 211 -15.51 -3.39 -12.97
C LEU A 211 -15.33 -1.87 -12.95
N PHE A 212 -14.81 -1.32 -14.04
CA PHE A 212 -14.75 0.13 -14.26
C PHE A 212 -15.78 0.53 -15.30
N CYS A 213 -16.74 1.34 -14.88
CA CYS A 213 -17.82 1.82 -15.72
C CYS A 213 -17.61 3.28 -16.08
N CYS A 214 -17.55 3.57 -17.38
CA CYS A 214 -17.43 4.92 -17.93
C CYS A 214 -18.68 5.32 -18.72
N LEU A 215 -19.81 4.64 -18.51
CA LEU A 215 -21.07 4.99 -19.18
C LEU A 215 -21.63 6.32 -18.65
N PRO A 216 -22.22 7.15 -19.52
CA PRO A 216 -22.84 8.40 -19.12
C PRO A 216 -24.12 8.15 -18.31
N SER A 217 -24.51 9.14 -17.50
CA SER A 217 -25.68 9.04 -16.60
C SER A 217 -27.01 8.82 -17.32
N LYS A 218 -27.09 9.06 -18.63
CA LYS A 218 -28.26 8.73 -19.46
C LYS A 218 -28.55 7.23 -19.50
N ASP A 219 -27.52 6.38 -19.35
CA ASP A 219 -27.65 4.92 -19.40
C ASP A 219 -27.91 4.34 -18.00
N ARG A 220 -28.61 5.11 -17.15
CA ARG A 220 -28.90 4.77 -15.75
C ARG A 220 -29.58 3.41 -15.63
N ASP A 221 -30.49 3.12 -16.54
CA ASP A 221 -31.28 1.88 -16.54
C ASP A 221 -30.40 0.63 -16.75
N VAL A 222 -29.22 0.79 -17.36
CA VAL A 222 -28.23 -0.28 -17.52
C VAL A 222 -27.20 -0.28 -16.39
N ILE A 223 -26.80 0.90 -15.91
CA ILE A 223 -25.80 1.04 -14.84
C ILE A 223 -26.31 0.49 -13.50
N ILE A 224 -27.56 0.77 -13.12
CA ILE A 224 -28.12 0.36 -11.82
C ILE A 224 -28.13 -1.17 -11.64
N PRO A 225 -28.61 -1.98 -12.62
CA PRO A 225 -28.50 -3.43 -12.55
C PRO A 225 -27.06 -3.93 -12.38
N ILE A 226 -26.08 -3.32 -13.06
CA ILE A 226 -24.66 -3.68 -12.93
C ILE A 226 -24.15 -3.40 -11.52
N ILE A 227 -24.49 -2.24 -10.94
CA ILE A 227 -24.12 -1.89 -9.56
C ILE A 227 -24.69 -2.92 -8.59
N ASN A 228 -25.99 -3.20 -8.66
CA ASN A 228 -26.67 -4.15 -7.79
C ASN A 228 -26.07 -5.56 -7.91
N PHE A 229 -25.74 -5.99 -9.15
CA PHE A 229 -25.07 -7.26 -9.36
C PHE A 229 -23.69 -7.29 -8.69
N CYS A 230 -22.89 -6.24 -8.87
CA CYS A 230 -21.54 -6.14 -8.31
C CYS A 230 -21.56 -6.18 -6.77
N GLU A 231 -22.47 -5.44 -6.14
CA GLU A 231 -22.65 -5.44 -4.68
C GLU A 231 -22.99 -6.83 -4.14
N ASN A 232 -23.83 -7.58 -4.85
CA ASN A 232 -24.23 -8.93 -4.47
C ASN A 232 -23.16 -10.00 -4.76
N HIS A 233 -22.29 -9.80 -5.75
CA HIS A 233 -21.34 -10.83 -6.23
C HIS A 233 -19.87 -10.54 -5.90
N LEU A 234 -19.61 -9.69 -4.90
CA LEU A 234 -18.25 -9.33 -4.44
C LEU A 234 -17.34 -8.68 -5.50
N VAL A 235 -17.92 -8.24 -6.63
CA VAL A 235 -17.21 -7.49 -7.66
C VAL A 235 -17.19 -6.02 -7.25
N ARG A 236 -16.01 -5.39 -7.30
CA ARG A 236 -15.90 -3.97 -6.95
C ARG A 236 -16.23 -3.10 -8.16
N PHE A 237 -17.33 -2.38 -8.06
CA PHE A 237 -17.73 -1.37 -9.03
C PHE A 237 -16.98 -0.06 -8.81
N TYR A 238 -16.45 0.52 -9.89
CA TYR A 238 -15.85 1.85 -9.92
C TYR A 238 -16.48 2.65 -11.06
N SER A 239 -17.02 3.83 -10.74
CA SER A 239 -17.45 4.79 -11.76
C SER A 239 -16.26 5.67 -12.17
N VAL A 240 -15.99 5.71 -13.47
CA VAL A 240 -14.96 6.55 -14.09
C VAL A 240 -15.68 7.69 -14.78
N PRO A 241 -15.68 8.91 -14.20
CA PRO A 241 -16.41 10.03 -14.79
C PRO A 241 -15.72 10.44 -16.10
N ASN A 242 -16.52 10.73 -17.14
CA ASN A 242 -16.02 11.28 -18.40
C ASN A 242 -15.84 12.79 -18.27
N VAL A 243 -14.66 13.21 -17.80
CA VAL A 243 -14.29 14.63 -17.62
C VAL A 243 -13.20 15.09 -18.59
N HIS A 244 -12.76 14.22 -19.51
CA HIS A 244 -11.62 14.48 -20.40
C HIS A 244 -11.82 15.75 -21.23
N ASN A 245 -13.04 15.98 -21.71
CA ASN A 245 -13.39 17.12 -22.56
C ASN A 245 -13.32 18.48 -21.86
N TYR A 246 -13.16 18.51 -20.52
CA TYR A 246 -13.25 19.75 -19.75
C TYR A 246 -11.95 20.12 -19.03
N LEU A 247 -11.01 19.19 -18.77
CA LEU A 247 -10.01 19.38 -17.70
C LEU A 247 -8.63 18.75 -17.96
N GLN A 248 -7.58 19.58 -17.86
CA GLN A 248 -6.17 19.15 -17.89
C GLN A 248 -5.55 18.90 -16.50
N ASN A 249 -6.26 19.22 -15.40
CA ASN A 249 -5.72 19.23 -14.02
C ASN A 249 -6.33 18.18 -13.08
N ARG A 250 -5.63 17.91 -11.96
CA ARG A 250 -6.10 17.02 -10.87
C ARG A 250 -7.40 17.54 -10.25
N MET A 251 -8.43 16.69 -10.20
CA MET A 251 -9.69 16.99 -9.50
C MET A 251 -9.63 16.59 -8.03
N TYR A 252 -10.34 17.34 -7.19
CA TYR A 252 -10.51 17.04 -5.77
C TYR A 252 -11.99 16.73 -5.52
N PHE A 253 -12.24 15.53 -4.99
CA PHE A 253 -13.56 15.12 -4.54
C PHE A 253 -13.83 15.73 -3.16
N ASN A 254 -14.85 16.57 -3.08
CA ASN A 254 -15.27 17.24 -1.85
C ASN A 254 -16.72 16.90 -1.53
N MET A 255 -17.10 17.07 -0.27
CA MET A 255 -18.47 16.89 0.20
C MET A 255 -18.94 18.22 0.77
N LEU A 256 -20.09 18.72 0.31
CA LEU A 256 -20.81 19.80 0.96
C LEU A 256 -22.00 19.19 1.70
N GLY A 257 -21.83 18.93 3.00
CA GLY A 257 -22.76 18.10 3.75
C GLY A 257 -22.79 16.67 3.18
N SER A 258 -23.93 16.25 2.63
CA SER A 258 -24.12 14.94 1.99
C SER A 258 -23.95 14.95 0.47
N VAL A 259 -23.73 16.12 -0.14
CA VAL A 259 -23.65 16.25 -1.60
C VAL A 259 -22.19 16.19 -2.07
N PRO A 260 -21.83 15.20 -2.90
CA PRO A 260 -20.51 15.15 -3.50
C PRO A 260 -20.38 16.18 -4.63
N PHE A 261 -19.30 16.95 -4.62
CA PHE A 261 -18.95 17.84 -5.73
C PHE A 261 -17.47 17.74 -6.07
N LEU A 262 -17.13 17.96 -7.34
CA LEU A 262 -15.76 17.93 -7.84
C LEU A 262 -15.24 19.37 -7.96
N SER A 263 -14.09 19.66 -7.35
CA SER A 263 -13.41 20.96 -7.49
C SER A 263 -12.15 20.81 -8.35
N LEU A 264 -11.85 21.86 -9.13
CA LEU A 264 -10.68 21.93 -10.02
C LEU A 264 -9.44 22.53 -9.35
N ARG A 265 -9.66 23.22 -8.24
CA ARG A 265 -8.62 23.81 -7.40
C ARG A 265 -8.80 23.22 -5.99
N PRO A 266 -7.70 22.86 -5.30
CA PRO A 266 -7.80 22.49 -3.89
C PRO A 266 -8.35 23.68 -3.11
N ASP A 267 -9.28 23.43 -2.19
CA ASP A 267 -9.81 24.49 -1.33
C ASP A 267 -8.69 24.98 -0.40
N PRO A 268 -8.18 26.22 -0.56
CA PRO A 268 -7.08 26.73 0.25
C PRO A 268 -7.45 26.86 1.73
N LEU A 269 -8.74 26.87 2.10
CA LEU A 269 -9.21 26.97 3.49
C LEU A 269 -9.27 25.63 4.23
N SER A 270 -9.10 24.50 3.52
CA SER A 270 -9.02 23.16 4.11
C SER A 270 -7.67 22.87 4.77
N GLN A 271 -6.61 23.59 4.37
CA GLN A 271 -5.30 23.49 4.99
C GLN A 271 -5.30 24.25 6.32
N LEU A 272 -5.08 23.53 7.42
CA LEU A 272 -5.09 24.08 8.78
C LEU A 272 -4.19 25.32 8.92
N GLY A 273 -3.06 25.40 8.20
CA GLY A 273 -2.16 26.55 8.20
C GLY A 273 -2.78 27.86 7.68
N ASN A 274 -3.64 27.81 6.67
CA ASN A 274 -4.29 29.00 6.12
C ASN A 274 -5.43 29.53 7.02
N LYS A 275 -5.99 28.70 7.89
CA LYS A 275 -6.95 29.16 8.91
C LYS A 275 -6.31 30.05 9.97
N PHE A 276 -5.03 29.82 10.29
CA PHE A 276 -4.31 30.65 11.27
C PHE A 276 -3.90 32.00 10.69
N VAL A 277 -3.40 32.03 9.45
CA VAL A 277 -3.01 33.29 8.78
C VAL A 277 -4.20 34.22 8.54
N LYS A 278 -5.42 33.69 8.40
CA LYS A 278 -6.63 34.50 8.21
C LYS A 278 -7.31 34.94 9.51
N ARG A 279 -6.88 34.40 10.66
CA ARG A 279 -7.40 34.73 12.02
C ARG A 279 -6.43 35.58 12.86
N THR A 280 -5.27 35.92 12.29
CA THR A 280 -4.31 36.87 12.87
C THR A 280 -4.30 38.10 11.98
#